data_AF-W0BC61-F1
#
_entry.id   AF-W0BC61-F1
#
_cell.length_a   1.000
_cell.length_b   1.000
_cell.length_c   1.000
_cell.angle_alpha   90.00
_cell.angle_beta   90.00
_cell.angle_gamma   90.00
#
_symmetry.space_group_name_H-M   'P 1'
#
loop_
_entity.id
_entity.type
_entity.pdbx_description
1 polymer ?
#
loop_
_entity_poly.entity_id
_entity_poly.type
_entity_poly.pdbx_seq_one_letter_code
_entity_poly.pdbx_strand_id
1 'polypeptide(L)'
;MIGIVKRQVFDIPPPKIEVTEHQAEVKYCECCNKTITAAFPAGVLAPVQYGEVIRSWSVYYQYQHFIPEDRLQQLFYDLYGIQLATATRTGYNRIAFDTLASFEESVLSAVKTAAVKNLDETGFRVAGKTQWLHVASTKTATYYHISPKRKSLLDGLSGTVIHDHWKSYYNLGGVEHALCNQHHLHELKAITEHDKEPWAQAMTRLLRVALRCRHFNEHHAIPVARIKRLTNIYKKIIRDGLAYHETLPPLPCKGKQGRQPRRTGHNLLWRLFHYKQDVLRFFHDLAVPFTNNDAERDLRMMKCKQKISGGFRTAQGAEQFARIRGFISTIRKQGLSIISSIQSIFSGTIPVLSGI
;
A
#
# COMPACT_ATOMS: atom_id res chain seq x y z
N MET A 1 50.84 11.14 27.23
CA MET A 1 49.46 11.37 26.77
C MET A 1 48.59 10.25 27.32
N ILE A 2 47.63 10.55 28.21
CA ILE A 2 46.87 9.53 28.99
C ILE A 2 45.58 9.07 28.27
N GLY A 3 45.12 9.83 27.28
CA GLY A 3 43.99 9.49 26.42
C GLY A 3 43.25 10.74 25.94
N ILE A 4 42.51 10.63 24.85
CA ILE A 4 41.62 11.70 24.35
C ILE A 4 40.18 11.24 24.57
N VAL A 5 39.45 11.97 25.41
CA VAL A 5 38.00 11.78 25.60
C VAL A 5 37.28 12.60 24.54
N LYS A 6 36.58 11.93 23.61
CA LYS A 6 35.84 12.58 22.52
C LYS A 6 34.35 12.67 22.86
N ARG A 7 33.72 13.78 22.50
CA ARG A 7 32.26 13.99 22.53
C ARG A 7 31.83 14.57 21.19
N GLN A 8 30.63 14.21 20.73
CA GLN A 8 30.06 14.71 19.47
C GLN A 8 28.69 15.34 19.75
N VAL A 9 28.43 16.47 19.11
CA VAL A 9 27.11 17.10 19.05
C VAL A 9 26.71 17.13 17.58
N PHE A 10 25.53 16.61 17.27
CA PHE A 10 24.94 16.63 15.94
C PHE A 10 23.83 17.67 15.92
N ASP A 11 23.92 18.62 14.99
CA ASP A 11 22.90 19.65 14.79
C ASP A 11 22.64 19.85 13.29
N ILE A 12 21.50 20.47 12.95
CA ILE A 12 21.09 20.77 11.59
C ILE A 12 21.41 22.24 11.30
N PRO A 13 22.18 22.57 10.25
CA PRO A 13 22.45 23.96 9.92
C PRO A 13 21.14 24.72 9.63
N PRO A 14 21.07 26.03 9.89
CA PRO A 14 19.92 26.84 9.51
C PRO A 14 19.57 26.62 8.04
N PRO A 15 18.29 26.42 7.68
CA PRO A 15 17.92 26.17 6.31
C PRO A 15 18.27 27.37 5.41
N LYS A 16 18.84 27.09 4.23
CA LYS A 16 19.30 28.10 3.28
C LYS A 16 18.83 27.76 1.87
N ILE A 17 18.57 28.79 1.08
CA ILE A 17 18.32 28.67 -0.36
C ILE A 17 19.53 29.17 -1.14
N GLU A 18 19.90 28.43 -2.19
CA GLU A 18 20.90 28.83 -3.16
C GLU A 18 20.19 29.27 -4.45
N VAL A 19 20.57 30.44 -4.97
CA VAL A 19 19.98 31.02 -6.18
C VAL A 19 21.10 31.21 -7.21
N THR A 20 20.96 30.55 -8.36
CA THR A 20 21.84 30.74 -9.51
C THR A 20 21.14 31.62 -10.52
N GLU A 21 21.68 32.81 -10.76
CA GLU A 21 21.21 33.69 -11.83
C GLU A 21 21.88 33.30 -13.15
N HIS A 22 21.07 33.01 -14.17
CA HIS A 22 21.55 32.84 -15.53
C HIS A 22 21.29 34.13 -16.30
N GLN A 23 22.28 34.61 -17.05
CA GLN A 23 22.18 35.82 -17.86
C GLN A 23 22.36 35.47 -19.34
N ALA A 24 21.55 36.09 -20.20
CA ALA A 24 21.66 35.97 -21.65
C ALA A 24 21.83 37.35 -22.26
N GLU A 25 22.87 37.53 -23.07
CA GLU A 25 23.10 38.80 -23.77
C GLU A 25 22.04 39.02 -24.86
N VAL A 26 21.58 40.25 -24.98
CA VAL A 26 20.68 40.71 -26.03
C VAL A 26 21.46 41.69 -26.91
N LYS A 27 21.57 41.39 -28.20
CA LYS A 27 22.29 42.24 -29.18
C LYS A 27 21.39 42.58 -30.36
N TYR A 28 21.58 43.78 -30.89
CA TYR A 28 20.90 44.24 -32.10
C TYR A 28 21.84 44.08 -33.30
N CYS A 29 21.40 43.43 -34.38
CA CYS A 29 22.14 43.47 -35.65
C CYS A 29 21.60 44.58 -36.54
N GLU A 30 22.42 45.59 -36.80
CA GLU A 30 22.13 46.64 -37.79
C GLU A 30 22.04 46.07 -39.22
N CYS A 31 22.67 44.92 -39.47
CA CYS A 31 22.64 44.23 -40.76
C CYS A 31 21.24 43.75 -41.19
N CYS A 32 20.44 43.28 -40.22
CA CYS A 32 19.17 42.61 -40.49
C CYS A 32 18.01 43.17 -39.66
N ASN A 33 18.25 44.25 -38.91
CA ASN A 33 17.31 44.93 -38.01
C ASN A 33 16.58 43.99 -37.05
N LYS A 34 17.32 43.01 -36.49
CA LYS A 34 16.78 42.05 -35.53
C LYS A 34 17.53 42.11 -34.21
N THR A 35 16.76 41.98 -33.14
CA THR A 35 17.27 41.73 -31.79
C THR A 35 17.44 40.22 -31.59
N ILE A 36 18.67 39.80 -31.32
CA ILE A 36 19.03 38.40 -31.06
C ILE A 36 19.33 38.27 -29.57
N THR A 37 18.72 37.28 -28.93
CA THR A 37 18.98 36.93 -27.52
C THR A 37 19.74 35.61 -27.48
N ALA A 38 20.80 35.54 -26.68
CA ALA A 38 21.53 34.30 -26.46
C ALA A 38 20.62 33.23 -25.82
N ALA A 39 20.89 31.96 -26.11
CA ALA A 39 20.14 30.87 -25.52
C ALA A 39 20.54 30.66 -24.05
N PHE A 40 19.57 30.40 -23.19
CA PHE A 40 19.82 29.92 -21.83
C PHE A 40 20.23 28.45 -21.83
N PRO A 41 20.90 27.96 -20.76
CA PRO A 41 21.19 26.53 -20.59
C PRO A 41 19.91 25.68 -20.64
N ALA A 42 20.06 24.43 -21.09
CA ALA A 42 18.96 23.48 -21.15
C ALA A 42 18.29 23.33 -19.77
N GLY A 43 16.96 23.47 -19.73
CA GLY A 43 16.17 23.37 -18.51
C GLY A 43 15.93 24.70 -17.78
N VAL A 44 16.55 25.81 -18.17
CA VAL A 44 16.23 27.17 -17.69
C VAL A 44 15.21 27.79 -18.64
N LEU A 45 13.93 27.65 -18.30
CA LEU A 45 12.80 27.94 -19.19
C LEU A 45 11.97 29.15 -18.76
N ALA A 46 12.08 29.56 -17.49
CA ALA A 46 11.29 30.64 -16.92
C ALA A 46 12.19 31.65 -16.21
N PRO A 47 11.76 32.92 -16.09
CA PRO A 47 12.51 33.94 -15.35
C PRO A 47 12.82 33.54 -13.89
N VAL A 48 11.90 32.81 -13.27
CA VAL A 48 12.10 32.19 -11.95
C VAL A 48 11.58 30.75 -12.01
N GLN A 49 12.40 29.80 -11.61
CA GLN A 49 12.02 28.40 -11.47
C GLN A 49 12.74 27.75 -10.30
N TYR A 50 12.07 26.83 -9.63
CA TYR A 50 12.69 26.06 -8.54
C TYR A 50 13.41 24.82 -9.08
N GLY A 51 14.57 24.54 -8.50
CA GLY A 51 15.41 23.37 -8.83
C GLY A 51 14.86 22.05 -8.31
N GLU A 52 15.50 20.95 -8.71
CA GLU A 52 15.03 19.58 -8.47
C GLU A 52 14.85 19.24 -6.99
N VAL A 53 15.71 19.74 -6.10
CA VAL A 53 15.62 19.50 -4.65
C VAL A 53 14.29 20.00 -4.09
N ILE A 54 13.90 21.24 -4.41
CA ILE A 54 12.64 21.84 -3.95
C ILE A 54 11.44 21.09 -4.50
N ARG A 55 11.47 20.74 -5.80
CA ARG A 55 10.41 19.95 -6.45
C ARG A 55 10.23 18.60 -5.75
N SER A 56 11.34 17.95 -5.44
CA SER A 56 11.37 16.63 -4.80
C SER A 56 10.84 16.66 -3.39
N TRP A 57 11.24 17.66 -2.60
CA TRP A 57 10.77 17.81 -1.23
C TRP A 57 9.28 18.15 -1.21
N SER A 58 8.79 18.97 -2.14
CA SER A 58 7.35 19.23 -2.30
C SER A 58 6.57 17.93 -2.50
N VAL A 59 7.00 17.06 -3.43
CA VAL A 59 6.35 15.76 -3.68
C VAL A 59 6.48 14.84 -2.46
N TYR A 60 7.66 14.76 -1.85
CA TYR A 60 7.91 13.93 -0.68
C TYR A 60 6.98 14.29 0.48
N TYR A 61 6.95 15.57 0.89
CA TYR A 61 6.10 16.00 1.99
C TYR A 61 4.60 15.80 1.70
N GLN A 62 4.17 16.00 0.46
CA GLN A 62 2.77 15.85 0.09
C GLN A 62 2.31 14.39 0.01
N TYR A 63 3.12 13.47 -0.51
CA TYR A 63 2.70 12.09 -0.79
C TYR A 63 3.25 11.04 0.18
N GLN A 64 4.29 11.34 0.94
CA GLN A 64 4.78 10.48 2.02
C GLN A 64 4.24 10.91 3.39
N HIS A 65 4.24 12.21 3.67
CA HIS A 65 3.84 12.78 4.98
C HIS A 65 2.47 13.43 4.98
N PHE A 66 1.82 13.49 3.82
CA PHE A 66 0.46 13.99 3.65
C PHE A 66 0.25 15.43 4.14
N ILE A 67 1.30 16.25 4.12
CA ILE A 67 1.21 17.65 4.52
C ILE A 67 0.22 18.35 3.56
N PRO A 68 -0.90 18.92 4.08
CA PRO A 68 -1.84 19.69 3.28
C PRO A 68 -1.16 20.86 2.58
N GLU A 69 -1.74 21.28 1.47
CA GLU A 69 -1.13 22.27 0.58
C GLU A 69 -0.77 23.58 1.30
N ASP A 70 -1.68 24.20 2.04
CA ASP A 70 -1.40 25.48 2.71
C ASP A 70 -0.31 25.33 3.77
N ARG A 71 -0.30 24.19 4.49
CA ARG A 71 0.75 23.88 5.48
C ARG A 71 2.11 23.61 4.83
N LEU A 72 2.13 23.02 3.64
CA LEU A 72 3.36 22.81 2.90
C LEU A 72 3.95 24.14 2.43
N GLN A 73 3.11 25.07 1.96
CA GLN A 73 3.56 26.42 1.61
C GLN A 73 4.12 27.15 2.83
N GLN A 74 3.43 27.08 3.97
CA GLN A 74 3.91 27.65 5.22
C GLN A 74 5.26 27.07 5.64
N LEU A 75 5.43 25.74 5.54
CA LEU A 75 6.70 25.06 5.85
C LEU A 75 7.86 25.59 5.01
N PHE A 76 7.67 25.77 3.69
CA PHE A 76 8.72 26.29 2.84
C PHE A 76 9.01 27.78 3.08
N TYR A 77 8.00 28.56 3.45
CA TYR A 77 8.17 29.95 3.81
C TYR A 77 8.93 30.11 5.13
N ASP A 78 8.52 29.40 6.18
CA ASP A 78 9.12 29.49 7.51
C ASP A 78 10.57 29.03 7.55
N LEU A 79 10.90 27.99 6.77
CA LEU A 79 12.24 27.43 6.75
C LEU A 79 13.16 28.08 5.71
N TYR A 80 12.65 28.42 4.53
CA TYR A 80 13.49 28.83 3.38
C TYR A 80 13.12 30.20 2.81
N GLY A 81 12.10 30.88 3.34
CA GLY A 81 11.65 32.18 2.85
C GLY A 81 10.97 32.16 1.47
N ILE A 82 10.65 30.96 0.94
CA ILE A 82 10.06 30.83 -0.41
C ILE A 82 8.56 30.58 -0.37
N GLN A 83 7.85 31.15 -1.35
CA GLN A 83 6.42 30.92 -1.55
C GLN A 83 6.19 29.98 -2.72
N LEU A 84 5.79 28.74 -2.40
CA LEU A 84 5.39 27.75 -3.41
C LEU A 84 3.90 27.90 -3.72
N ALA A 85 3.59 28.60 -4.82
CA ALA A 85 2.22 28.71 -5.30
C ALA A 85 1.60 27.32 -5.59
N THR A 86 0.27 27.22 -5.45
CA THR A 86 -0.48 25.98 -5.74
C THR A 86 -0.31 25.52 -7.19
N ALA A 87 -0.29 26.44 -8.15
CA ALA A 87 -0.08 26.12 -9.56
C ALA A 87 1.30 25.47 -9.79
N THR A 88 2.35 26.02 -9.18
CA THR A 88 3.72 25.50 -9.26
C THR A 88 3.82 24.06 -8.76
N ARG A 89 3.20 23.77 -7.61
CA ARG A 89 3.18 22.41 -7.03
C ARG A 89 2.35 21.43 -7.85
N THR A 90 1.24 21.90 -8.40
CA THR A 90 0.43 21.10 -9.34
C THR A 90 1.26 20.68 -10.55
N GLY A 91 2.12 21.57 -11.04
CA GLY A 91 3.12 21.25 -12.08
C GLY A 91 4.08 20.14 -11.66
N TYR A 92 4.62 20.18 -10.45
CA TYR A 92 5.53 19.13 -9.95
C TYR A 92 4.86 17.77 -9.81
N ASN A 93 3.62 17.76 -9.31
CA ASN A 93 2.84 16.53 -9.18
C ASN A 93 2.51 15.93 -10.54
N ARG A 94 2.26 16.78 -11.55
CA ARG A 94 2.03 16.33 -12.93
C ARG A 94 3.31 15.75 -13.54
N ILE A 95 4.44 16.44 -13.42
CA ILE A 95 5.74 15.90 -13.88
C ILE A 95 5.99 14.53 -13.21
N ALA A 96 5.86 14.44 -11.89
CA ALA A 96 6.08 13.18 -11.19
C ALA A 96 5.12 12.07 -11.64
N PHE A 97 3.85 12.39 -11.84
CA PHE A 97 2.87 11.43 -12.34
C PHE A 97 3.19 10.94 -13.76
N ASP A 98 3.57 11.85 -14.66
CA ASP A 98 3.85 11.53 -16.05
C ASP A 98 5.16 10.71 -16.16
N THR A 99 6.22 11.11 -15.47
CA THR A 99 7.52 10.40 -15.48
C THR A 99 7.43 9.01 -14.86
N LEU A 100 6.53 8.79 -13.88
CA LEU A 100 6.38 7.49 -13.21
C LEU A 100 5.51 6.48 -13.98
N ALA A 101 5.00 6.80 -15.17
CA ALA A 101 4.10 5.91 -15.91
C ALA A 101 4.75 4.56 -16.26
N SER A 102 5.94 4.57 -16.86
CA SER A 102 6.67 3.34 -17.24
C SER A 102 7.11 2.51 -16.03
N PHE A 103 7.43 3.19 -14.93
CA PHE A 103 7.74 2.55 -13.65
C PHE A 103 6.51 1.80 -13.11
N GLU A 104 5.34 2.45 -13.10
CA GLU A 104 4.09 1.85 -12.66
C GLU A 104 3.69 0.64 -13.52
N GLU A 105 3.87 0.71 -14.84
CA GLU A 105 3.66 -0.42 -15.75
C GLU A 105 4.56 -1.61 -15.43
N SER A 106 5.84 -1.35 -15.13
CA SER A 106 6.79 -2.38 -14.72
C SER A 106 6.38 -3.04 -13.40
N VAL A 107 5.97 -2.22 -12.42
CA VAL A 107 5.44 -2.70 -11.14
C VAL A 107 4.17 -3.54 -11.33
N LEU A 108 3.24 -3.09 -12.18
CA LEU A 108 2.02 -3.82 -12.48
C LEU A 108 2.32 -5.19 -13.11
N SER A 109 3.19 -5.23 -14.11
CA SER A 109 3.61 -6.47 -14.78
C SER A 109 4.15 -7.48 -13.78
N ALA A 110 5.03 -7.03 -12.90
CA ALA A 110 5.69 -7.89 -11.94
C ALA A 110 4.77 -8.35 -10.80
N VAL A 111 3.88 -7.47 -10.31
CA VAL A 111 2.85 -7.87 -9.33
C VAL A 111 1.88 -8.88 -9.94
N LYS A 112 1.53 -8.76 -11.23
CA LYS A 112 0.66 -9.73 -11.92
C LYS A 112 1.26 -11.13 -11.95
N THR A 113 2.56 -11.25 -12.18
CA THR A 113 3.25 -12.54 -12.33
C THR A 113 3.89 -13.08 -11.05
N ALA A 114 3.97 -12.27 -9.98
CA ALA A 114 4.56 -12.69 -8.70
C ALA A 114 3.96 -14.01 -8.16
N ALA A 115 4.79 -14.89 -7.62
CA ALA A 115 4.31 -16.17 -7.09
C ALA A 115 3.28 -16.01 -5.97
N VAL A 116 3.46 -15.00 -5.11
CA VAL A 116 2.55 -14.66 -4.01
C VAL A 116 2.35 -13.15 -3.96
N LYS A 117 1.09 -12.73 -3.84
CA LYS A 117 0.71 -11.32 -3.69
C LYS A 117 -0.43 -11.14 -2.71
N ASN A 118 -0.46 -9.98 -2.10
CA ASN A 118 -1.42 -9.53 -1.11
C ASN A 118 -2.39 -8.56 -1.79
N LEU A 119 -3.69 -8.85 -1.75
CA LEU A 119 -4.74 -7.97 -2.25
C LEU A 119 -5.60 -7.46 -1.10
N ASP A 120 -5.98 -6.20 -1.19
CA ASP A 120 -6.94 -5.58 -0.28
C ASP A 120 -7.54 -4.33 -0.96
N GLU A 121 -8.58 -3.75 -0.39
CA GLU A 121 -9.22 -2.55 -0.91
C GLU A 121 -9.77 -1.62 0.15
N THR A 122 -9.86 -0.34 -0.19
CA THR A 122 -10.55 0.64 0.65
C THR A 122 -11.40 1.60 -0.16
N GLY A 123 -12.59 1.89 0.36
CA GLY A 123 -13.40 3.00 -0.10
C GLY A 123 -12.77 4.34 0.30
N PHE A 124 -12.82 5.31 -0.61
CA PHE A 124 -12.42 6.70 -0.37
C PHE A 124 -13.30 7.68 -1.17
N ARG A 125 -13.16 8.99 -0.92
CA ARG A 125 -13.99 10.02 -1.57
C ARG A 125 -13.20 10.77 -2.64
N VAL A 126 -13.79 10.88 -3.83
CA VAL A 126 -13.32 11.72 -4.94
C VAL A 126 -14.50 12.56 -5.43
N ALA A 127 -14.37 13.89 -5.42
CA ALA A 127 -15.42 14.83 -5.81
C ALA A 127 -16.78 14.50 -5.14
N GLY A 128 -16.76 14.18 -3.84
CA GLY A 128 -17.95 13.81 -3.06
C GLY A 128 -18.51 12.39 -3.31
N LYS A 129 -18.00 11.66 -4.31
CA LYS A 129 -18.45 10.29 -4.65
C LYS A 129 -17.52 9.26 -4.06
N THR A 130 -18.06 8.11 -3.65
CA THR A 130 -17.25 6.97 -3.19
C THR A 130 -16.57 6.33 -4.39
N GLN A 131 -15.26 6.15 -4.30
CA GLN A 131 -14.41 5.39 -5.20
C GLN A 131 -13.66 4.33 -4.39
N TRP A 132 -12.99 3.40 -5.06
CA TRP A 132 -12.29 2.28 -4.45
C TRP A 132 -10.82 2.31 -4.85
N LEU A 133 -9.93 2.26 -3.86
CA LEU A 133 -8.52 2.04 -4.06
C LEU A 133 -8.24 0.57 -3.77
N HIS A 134 -7.85 -0.16 -4.80
CA HIS A 134 -7.35 -1.52 -4.72
C HIS A 134 -5.83 -1.48 -4.56
N VAL A 135 -5.29 -2.34 -3.70
CA VAL A 135 -3.84 -2.56 -3.60
C VAL A 135 -3.51 -3.97 -4.05
N ALA A 136 -2.41 -4.10 -4.77
CA ALA A 136 -1.75 -5.38 -5.03
C ALA A 136 -0.29 -5.26 -4.61
N SER A 137 0.11 -6.07 -3.63
CA SER A 137 1.34 -5.87 -2.88
C SER A 137 2.15 -7.16 -2.75
N THR A 138 3.43 -7.10 -3.07
CA THR A 138 4.42 -8.15 -2.79
C THR A 138 5.40 -7.66 -1.73
N LYS A 139 6.41 -8.48 -1.39
CA LYS A 139 7.52 -8.05 -0.52
C LYS A 139 8.34 -6.91 -1.12
N THR A 140 8.36 -6.78 -2.45
CA THR A 140 9.25 -5.87 -3.19
C THR A 140 8.50 -4.75 -3.92
N ALA A 141 7.19 -4.88 -4.14
CA ALA A 141 6.40 -3.95 -4.95
C ALA A 141 5.02 -3.64 -4.36
N THR A 142 4.52 -2.44 -4.67
CA THR A 142 3.13 -2.02 -4.38
C THR A 142 2.53 -1.37 -5.61
N TYR A 143 1.43 -1.93 -6.09
CA TYR A 143 0.59 -1.34 -7.12
C TYR A 143 -0.73 -0.87 -6.51
N TYR A 144 -1.17 0.32 -6.90
CA TYR A 144 -2.49 0.84 -6.55
C TYR A 144 -3.33 1.00 -7.80
N HIS A 145 -4.61 0.67 -7.70
CA HIS A 145 -5.58 0.86 -8.77
C HIS A 145 -6.82 1.55 -8.22
N ILE A 146 -7.25 2.63 -8.86
CA ILE A 146 -8.48 3.33 -8.51
C ILE A 146 -9.59 2.88 -9.45
N SER A 147 -10.75 2.59 -8.88
CA SER A 147 -11.95 2.28 -9.65
C SER A 147 -13.22 2.88 -9.03
N PRO A 148 -14.22 3.27 -9.85
CA PRO A 148 -15.53 3.63 -9.35
C PRO A 148 -16.30 2.45 -8.73
N LYS A 149 -15.94 1.20 -9.07
CA LYS A 149 -16.64 0.00 -8.61
C LYS A 149 -15.71 -0.89 -7.79
N ARG A 150 -16.14 -1.26 -6.57
CA ARG A 150 -15.39 -2.21 -5.71
C ARG A 150 -15.05 -3.53 -6.40
N LYS A 151 -15.88 -3.99 -7.32
CA LYS A 151 -15.71 -5.28 -8.02
C LYS A 151 -14.81 -5.21 -9.25
N SER A 152 -14.23 -4.04 -9.54
CA SER A 152 -13.28 -3.84 -10.64
C SER A 152 -11.89 -4.31 -10.19
N LEU A 153 -11.75 -5.61 -10.01
CA LEU A 153 -10.49 -6.22 -9.59
C LEU A 153 -9.47 -6.19 -10.73
N LEU A 154 -8.18 -6.36 -10.38
CA LEU A 154 -7.12 -6.49 -11.37
C LEU A 154 -7.25 -7.79 -12.17
N ASP A 155 -7.23 -7.68 -13.49
CA ASP A 155 -7.21 -8.81 -14.41
C ASP A 155 -5.79 -9.32 -14.71
N GLY A 156 -5.68 -10.58 -15.14
CA GLY A 156 -4.42 -11.20 -15.56
C GLY A 156 -3.45 -11.49 -14.43
N LEU A 157 -3.96 -11.70 -13.22
CA LEU A 157 -3.17 -12.17 -12.08
C LEU A 157 -2.90 -13.68 -12.21
N SER A 158 -1.71 -14.11 -11.79
CA SER A 158 -1.35 -15.52 -11.60
C SER A 158 -0.82 -15.78 -10.19
N GLY A 159 -0.51 -17.03 -9.84
CA GLY A 159 0.07 -17.39 -8.54
C GLY A 159 -0.96 -17.37 -7.40
N THR A 160 -0.48 -17.20 -6.17
CA THR A 160 -1.34 -17.17 -4.97
C THR A 160 -1.70 -15.74 -4.55
N VAL A 161 -2.99 -15.49 -4.37
CA VAL A 161 -3.55 -14.24 -3.87
C VAL A 161 -3.97 -14.39 -2.40
N ILE A 162 -3.40 -13.54 -1.54
CA ILE A 162 -3.73 -13.45 -0.12
C ILE A 162 -4.73 -12.32 0.09
N HIS A 163 -5.84 -12.58 0.78
CA HIS A 163 -6.87 -11.57 1.04
C HIS A 163 -7.66 -11.85 2.34
N ASP A 164 -8.51 -10.92 2.74
CA ASP A 164 -9.32 -10.93 3.98
C ASP A 164 -10.60 -11.78 3.91
N HIS A 165 -10.77 -12.59 2.87
CA HIS A 165 -12.01 -13.30 2.53
C HIS A 165 -13.17 -12.42 2.02
N TRP A 166 -12.90 -11.27 1.39
CA TRP A 166 -13.95 -10.66 0.58
C TRP A 166 -14.32 -11.57 -0.61
N LYS A 167 -15.55 -12.11 -0.60
CA LYS A 167 -15.98 -13.20 -1.51
C LYS A 167 -15.80 -12.87 -3.00
N SER A 168 -15.84 -11.59 -3.39
CA SER A 168 -15.64 -11.20 -4.79
C SER A 168 -14.22 -11.47 -5.31
N TYR A 169 -13.22 -11.63 -4.44
CA TYR A 169 -11.89 -12.06 -4.86
C TYR A 169 -11.89 -13.45 -5.50
N TYR A 170 -12.79 -14.34 -5.10
CA TYR A 170 -12.92 -15.68 -5.72
C TYR A 170 -13.44 -15.64 -7.17
N ASN A 171 -13.78 -14.46 -7.71
CA ASN A 171 -14.07 -14.30 -9.13
C ASN A 171 -12.79 -14.11 -9.97
N LEU A 172 -11.63 -13.96 -9.34
CA LEU A 172 -10.33 -13.91 -10.03
C LEU A 172 -10.02 -15.30 -10.57
N GLY A 173 -10.01 -15.45 -11.90
CA GLY A 173 -9.60 -16.68 -12.56
C GLY A 173 -8.07 -16.83 -12.59
N GLY A 174 -7.59 -18.07 -12.65
CA GLY A 174 -6.15 -18.35 -12.86
C GLY A 174 -5.25 -18.14 -11.65
N VAL A 175 -5.82 -17.92 -10.46
CA VAL A 175 -5.08 -17.76 -9.20
C VAL A 175 -5.48 -18.81 -8.17
N GLU A 176 -4.57 -19.10 -7.26
CA GLU A 176 -4.88 -19.78 -6.02
C GLU A 176 -5.19 -18.76 -4.91
N HIS A 177 -5.96 -19.17 -3.91
CA HIS A 177 -6.35 -18.29 -2.80
C HIS A 177 -5.69 -18.69 -1.49
N ALA A 178 -5.30 -17.69 -0.71
CA ALA A 178 -4.92 -17.84 0.69
C ALA A 178 -5.68 -16.81 1.53
N LEU A 179 -6.11 -17.20 2.73
CA LEU A 179 -6.84 -16.31 3.61
C LEU A 179 -5.96 -15.75 4.72
N CYS A 180 -6.14 -14.45 4.98
CA CYS A 180 -5.47 -13.76 6.06
C CYS A 180 -5.98 -14.27 7.42
N ASN A 181 -5.14 -15.07 8.10
CA ASN A 181 -5.52 -15.62 9.39
C ASN A 181 -5.57 -14.56 10.51
N GLN A 182 -4.96 -13.38 10.34
CA GLN A 182 -5.11 -12.29 11.30
C GLN A 182 -6.57 -11.80 11.40
N HIS A 183 -7.29 -11.75 10.27
CA HIS A 183 -8.72 -11.43 10.27
C HIS A 183 -9.52 -12.51 11.00
N HIS A 184 -9.22 -13.78 10.76
CA HIS A 184 -9.83 -14.88 11.52
C HIS A 184 -9.55 -14.76 13.02
N LEU A 185 -8.32 -14.44 13.43
CA LEU A 185 -8.00 -14.24 14.84
C LEU A 185 -8.77 -13.07 15.48
N HIS A 186 -9.00 -11.97 14.75
CA HIS A 186 -9.85 -10.87 15.24
C HIS A 186 -11.31 -11.29 15.40
N GLU A 187 -11.87 -12.01 14.44
CA GLU A 187 -13.25 -12.51 14.51
C GLU A 187 -13.43 -13.56 15.63
N LEU A 188 -12.48 -14.49 15.76
CA LEU A 188 -12.48 -15.50 16.83
C LEU A 188 -12.35 -14.85 18.21
N LYS A 189 -11.57 -13.77 18.33
CA LYS A 189 -11.48 -13.00 19.57
C LYS A 189 -12.84 -12.40 19.94
N ALA A 190 -13.52 -11.75 18.99
CA ALA A 190 -14.85 -11.19 19.22
C ALA A 190 -15.86 -12.26 19.66
N ILE A 191 -15.88 -13.43 19.02
CA ILE A 191 -16.76 -14.56 19.41
C ILE A 191 -16.40 -15.08 20.81
N THR A 192 -15.12 -15.17 21.14
CA THR A 192 -14.68 -15.62 22.47
C THR A 192 -15.07 -14.61 23.56
N GLU A 193 -14.99 -13.32 23.27
CA GLU A 193 -15.24 -12.25 24.25
C GLU A 193 -16.73 -11.95 24.43
N HIS A 194 -17.51 -11.94 23.35
CA HIS A 194 -18.92 -11.55 23.36
C HIS A 194 -19.86 -12.76 23.41
N ASP A 195 -19.67 -13.73 22.51
CA ASP A 195 -20.57 -14.88 22.38
C ASP A 195 -20.19 -16.05 23.29
N LYS A 196 -18.98 -16.01 23.87
CA LYS A 196 -18.40 -17.01 24.78
C LYS A 196 -18.37 -18.44 24.21
N GLU A 197 -18.29 -18.58 22.88
CA GLU A 197 -18.34 -19.90 22.24
C GLU A 197 -16.99 -20.65 22.40
N PRO A 198 -16.96 -21.84 23.04
CA PRO A 198 -15.70 -22.52 23.38
C PRO A 198 -14.83 -22.92 22.18
N TRP A 199 -15.45 -23.24 21.05
CA TRP A 199 -14.74 -23.66 19.83
C TRP A 199 -13.86 -22.51 19.28
N ALA A 200 -14.26 -21.25 19.48
CA ALA A 200 -13.53 -20.09 18.97
C ALA A 200 -12.17 -19.93 19.68
N GLN A 201 -12.15 -20.15 21.00
CA GLN A 201 -10.90 -20.17 21.77
C GLN A 201 -10.01 -21.35 21.37
N ALA A 202 -10.59 -22.53 21.13
CA ALA A 202 -9.86 -23.69 20.64
C ALA A 202 -9.22 -23.42 19.26
N MET A 203 -9.98 -22.85 18.31
CA MET A 203 -9.48 -22.49 16.98
C MET A 203 -8.39 -21.43 17.05
N THR A 204 -8.55 -20.41 17.91
CA THR A 204 -7.53 -19.39 18.14
C THR A 204 -6.21 -20.00 18.60
N ARG A 205 -6.26 -20.92 19.58
CA ARG A 205 -5.07 -21.63 20.06
C ARG A 205 -4.43 -22.46 18.93
N LEU A 206 -5.23 -23.16 18.14
CA LEU A 206 -4.73 -23.96 17.03
C LEU A 206 -4.00 -23.10 15.99
N LEU A 207 -4.61 -22.00 15.52
CA LEU A 207 -3.99 -21.12 14.53
C LEU A 207 -2.69 -20.47 15.05
N ARG A 208 -2.60 -20.17 16.36
CA ARG A 208 -1.36 -19.69 16.97
C ARG A 208 -0.28 -20.78 17.06
N VAL A 209 -0.66 -22.02 17.41
CA VAL A 209 0.27 -23.17 17.40
C VAL A 209 0.76 -23.44 15.98
N ALA A 210 -0.14 -23.37 15.01
CA ALA A 210 0.17 -23.49 13.59
C ALA A 210 1.21 -22.46 13.13
N LEU A 211 0.98 -21.18 13.48
CA LEU A 211 1.92 -20.10 13.19
C LEU A 211 3.29 -20.33 13.85
N ARG A 212 3.32 -20.73 15.12
CA ARG A 212 4.59 -21.08 15.79
C ARG A 212 5.31 -22.24 15.11
N CYS A 213 4.58 -23.25 14.64
CA CYS A 213 5.18 -24.35 13.88
C CYS A 213 5.79 -23.85 12.57
N ARG A 214 5.11 -22.95 11.84
CA ARG A 214 5.63 -22.31 10.62
C ARG A 214 6.90 -21.51 10.90
N HIS A 215 6.93 -20.73 11.98
CA HIS A 215 8.12 -19.98 12.37
C HIS A 215 9.28 -20.88 12.75
N PHE A 216 9.05 -21.92 13.55
CA PHE A 216 10.10 -22.85 13.96
C PHE A 216 10.76 -23.58 12.78
N ASN A 217 10.04 -23.79 11.68
CA ASN A 217 10.58 -24.44 10.49
C ASN A 217 11.18 -23.44 9.50
N GLU A 218 11.07 -22.12 9.72
CA GLU A 218 11.61 -21.03 8.89
C GLU A 218 11.48 -21.28 7.37
N HIS A 219 12.57 -21.67 6.71
CA HIS A 219 12.68 -21.94 5.27
C HIS A 219 12.43 -23.41 4.88
N HIS A 220 12.25 -24.30 5.85
CA HIS A 220 12.04 -25.72 5.66
C HIS A 220 10.56 -26.07 5.63
N ALA A 221 10.22 -27.14 4.90
CA ALA A 221 8.87 -27.70 4.90
C ALA A 221 8.52 -28.23 6.30
N ILE A 222 7.29 -27.98 6.75
CA ILE A 222 6.80 -28.54 8.02
C ILE A 222 6.57 -30.05 7.79
N PRO A 223 7.02 -30.94 8.70
CA PRO A 223 6.85 -32.37 8.54
C PRO A 223 5.39 -32.76 8.28
N VAL A 224 5.16 -33.61 7.27
CA VAL A 224 3.82 -34.02 6.81
C VAL A 224 2.95 -34.57 7.95
N ALA A 225 3.55 -35.35 8.86
CA ALA A 225 2.86 -35.88 10.04
C ALA A 225 2.32 -34.76 10.95
N ARG A 226 3.07 -33.65 11.10
CA ARG A 226 2.67 -32.49 11.90
C ARG A 226 1.55 -31.71 11.22
N ILE A 227 1.65 -31.48 9.90
CA ILE A 227 0.59 -30.85 9.10
C ILE A 227 -0.70 -31.68 9.21
N LYS A 228 -0.62 -33.01 9.04
CA LYS A 228 -1.76 -33.93 9.16
C LYS A 228 -2.40 -33.86 10.55
N ARG A 229 -1.59 -33.86 11.60
CA ARG A 229 -2.08 -33.74 13.00
C ARG A 229 -2.82 -32.42 13.23
N LEU A 230 -2.23 -31.28 12.86
CA LEU A 230 -2.86 -29.96 13.05
C LEU A 230 -4.12 -29.82 12.19
N THR A 231 -4.12 -30.35 10.97
CA THR A 231 -5.30 -30.39 10.09
C THR A 231 -6.43 -31.25 10.67
N ASN A 232 -6.12 -32.36 11.33
CA ASN A 232 -7.13 -33.18 11.99
C ASN A 232 -7.74 -32.48 13.20
N ILE A 233 -6.93 -31.77 13.99
CA ILE A 233 -7.42 -30.93 15.10
C ILE A 233 -8.31 -29.81 14.55
N TYR A 234 -7.90 -29.15 13.47
CA TYR A 234 -8.70 -28.12 12.77
C TYR A 234 -10.09 -28.64 12.40
N LYS A 235 -10.15 -29.80 11.73
CA LYS A 235 -11.41 -30.43 11.32
C LYS A 235 -12.26 -30.81 12.52
N LYS A 236 -11.65 -31.30 13.61
CA LYS A 236 -12.37 -31.65 14.84
C LYS A 236 -13.00 -30.41 15.48
N ILE A 237 -12.26 -29.31 15.63
CA ILE A 237 -12.79 -28.07 16.21
C ILE A 237 -13.98 -27.55 15.40
N ILE A 238 -13.88 -27.60 14.07
CA ILE A 238 -15.00 -27.19 13.20
C ILE A 238 -16.22 -28.08 13.41
N ARG A 239 -16.03 -29.41 13.44
CA ARG A 239 -17.14 -30.36 13.67
C ARG A 239 -17.80 -30.11 15.02
N ASP A 240 -17.02 -29.96 16.08
CA ASP A 240 -17.51 -29.70 17.43
C ASP A 240 -18.25 -28.35 17.50
N GLY A 241 -17.75 -27.31 16.81
CA GLY A 241 -18.41 -26.01 16.71
C GLY A 241 -19.72 -26.02 15.90
N LEU A 242 -19.78 -26.80 14.82
CA LEU A 242 -21.02 -26.98 14.04
C LEU A 242 -22.06 -27.75 14.87
N ALA A 243 -21.68 -28.84 15.53
CA ALA A 243 -22.55 -29.58 16.43
C ALA A 243 -23.05 -28.71 17.59
N TYR A 244 -22.20 -27.86 18.16
CA TYR A 244 -22.61 -26.86 19.15
C TYR A 244 -23.73 -25.95 18.61
N HIS A 245 -23.62 -25.43 17.39
CA HIS A 245 -24.67 -24.60 16.81
C HIS A 245 -25.96 -25.35 16.46
N GLU A 246 -25.91 -26.65 16.19
CA GLU A 246 -27.10 -27.49 15.99
C GLU A 246 -27.92 -27.64 17.28
N THR A 247 -27.28 -27.57 18.45
CA THR A 247 -27.99 -27.60 19.75
C THR A 247 -28.66 -26.28 20.11
N LEU A 248 -28.32 -25.19 19.43
CA LEU A 248 -28.88 -23.87 19.73
C LEU A 248 -30.19 -23.63 18.98
N PRO A 249 -31.17 -22.94 19.59
CA PRO A 249 -32.41 -22.61 18.92
C PRO A 249 -32.14 -21.76 17.67
N PRO A 250 -32.93 -21.90 16.59
CA PRO A 250 -32.80 -21.08 15.39
C PRO A 250 -33.01 -19.60 15.73
N LEU A 251 -32.32 -18.72 15.00
CA LEU A 251 -32.53 -17.28 15.16
C LEU A 251 -33.89 -16.87 14.58
N PRO A 252 -34.56 -15.85 15.16
CA PRO A 252 -35.84 -15.38 14.65
C PRO A 252 -35.67 -14.80 13.24
N CYS A 253 -36.53 -15.23 12.31
CA CYS A 253 -36.50 -14.74 10.94
C CYS A 253 -37.32 -13.44 10.84
N LYS A 254 -36.69 -12.33 10.47
CA LYS A 254 -37.38 -11.05 10.18
C LYS A 254 -37.95 -11.07 8.75
N GLY A 255 -38.92 -11.94 8.47
CA GLY A 255 -39.63 -11.98 7.18
C GLY A 255 -40.05 -13.38 6.70
N LYS A 256 -41.02 -13.45 5.79
CA LYS A 256 -41.56 -14.69 5.20
C LYS A 256 -40.72 -15.28 4.05
N GLN A 257 -39.79 -14.51 3.50
CA GLN A 257 -38.91 -14.93 2.40
C GLN A 257 -37.47 -14.59 2.74
N GLY A 258 -36.64 -15.63 2.89
CA GLY A 258 -35.21 -15.47 3.17
C GLY A 258 -34.58 -16.73 3.76
N ARG A 259 -33.27 -16.88 3.56
CA ARG A 259 -32.49 -17.92 4.24
C ARG A 259 -32.47 -17.63 5.74
N GLN A 260 -32.69 -18.66 6.56
CA GLN A 260 -32.61 -18.55 8.01
C GLN A 260 -31.30 -17.87 8.44
N PRO A 261 -31.35 -16.79 9.25
CA PRO A 261 -30.16 -16.11 9.70
C PRO A 261 -29.33 -17.04 10.58
N ARG A 262 -28.01 -16.96 10.40
CA ARG A 262 -27.04 -17.72 11.20
C ARG A 262 -26.30 -16.77 12.13
N ARG A 263 -25.97 -17.28 13.32
CA ARG A 263 -25.10 -16.58 14.27
C ARG A 263 -23.73 -16.29 13.63
N THR A 264 -23.06 -15.24 14.10
CA THR A 264 -21.75 -14.82 13.59
C THR A 264 -20.73 -15.96 13.66
N GLY A 265 -20.65 -16.66 14.80
CA GLY A 265 -19.79 -17.83 14.97
C GLY A 265 -20.07 -18.95 13.97
N HIS A 266 -21.35 -19.23 13.71
CA HIS A 266 -21.77 -20.26 12.76
C HIS A 266 -21.35 -19.91 11.32
N ASN A 267 -21.44 -18.63 10.92
CA ASN A 267 -20.96 -18.18 9.61
C ASN A 267 -19.43 -18.32 9.47
N LEU A 268 -18.67 -17.97 10.52
CA LEU A 268 -17.22 -18.15 10.53
C LEU A 268 -16.85 -19.64 10.43
N LEU A 269 -17.53 -20.54 11.16
CA LEU A 269 -17.30 -21.98 11.05
C LEU A 269 -17.51 -22.50 9.64
N TRP A 270 -18.60 -22.11 8.96
CA TRP A 270 -18.85 -22.50 7.57
C TRP A 270 -17.76 -21.98 6.62
N ARG A 271 -17.29 -20.75 6.83
CA ARG A 271 -16.17 -20.20 6.05
C ARG A 271 -14.90 -21.01 6.29
N LEU A 272 -14.54 -21.27 7.54
CA LEU A 272 -13.37 -22.08 7.91
C LEU A 272 -13.48 -23.51 7.37
N PHE A 273 -14.69 -24.06 7.28
CA PHE A 273 -14.96 -25.38 6.71
C PHE A 273 -14.77 -25.41 5.20
N HIS A 274 -15.50 -24.56 4.47
CA HIS A 274 -15.51 -24.54 3.00
C HIS A 274 -14.17 -24.10 2.41
N TYR A 275 -13.50 -23.13 3.04
CA TYR A 275 -12.25 -22.55 2.56
C TYR A 275 -11.02 -23.05 3.32
N LYS A 276 -11.12 -24.23 3.94
CA LYS A 276 -10.04 -24.86 4.72
C LYS A 276 -8.69 -24.85 3.99
N GLN A 277 -8.67 -25.16 2.69
CA GLN A 277 -7.43 -25.19 1.91
C GLN A 277 -6.77 -23.80 1.89
N ASP A 278 -7.54 -22.75 1.66
CA ASP A 278 -7.04 -21.37 1.61
C ASP A 278 -6.62 -20.84 2.99
N VAL A 279 -7.37 -21.20 4.05
CA VAL A 279 -7.01 -20.88 5.45
C VAL A 279 -5.68 -21.50 5.85
N LEU A 280 -5.46 -22.75 5.45
CA LEU A 280 -4.29 -23.55 5.83
C LEU A 280 -3.16 -23.51 4.80
N ARG A 281 -3.26 -22.74 3.72
CA ARG A 281 -2.28 -22.76 2.62
C ARG A 281 -0.84 -22.46 3.08
N PHE A 282 -0.67 -21.56 4.05
CA PHE A 282 0.63 -21.23 4.67
C PHE A 282 1.36 -22.44 5.31
N PHE A 283 0.66 -23.55 5.59
CA PHE A 283 1.30 -24.79 6.02
C PHE A 283 1.98 -25.54 4.89
N HIS A 284 1.42 -25.46 3.69
CA HIS A 284 1.80 -26.27 2.54
C HIS A 284 2.71 -25.50 1.59
N ASP A 285 2.51 -24.18 1.48
CA ASP A 285 3.31 -23.29 0.65
C ASP A 285 4.17 -22.37 1.54
N LEU A 286 5.48 -22.50 1.39
CA LEU A 286 6.51 -21.71 2.09
C LEU A 286 6.46 -20.22 1.76
N ALA A 287 6.01 -19.88 0.55
CA ALA A 287 5.95 -18.50 0.09
C ALA A 287 4.73 -17.76 0.64
N VAL A 288 3.70 -18.47 1.13
CA VAL A 288 2.45 -17.89 1.62
C VAL A 288 2.55 -17.54 3.11
N PRO A 289 2.61 -16.25 3.49
CA PRO A 289 2.55 -15.84 4.88
C PRO A 289 1.17 -16.12 5.52
N PHE A 290 1.17 -16.11 6.85
CA PHE A 290 -0.04 -16.24 7.66
C PHE A 290 -0.99 -15.04 7.56
N THR A 291 -0.48 -13.89 7.14
CA THR A 291 -1.16 -12.58 7.18
C THR A 291 -1.01 -11.82 5.87
N ASN A 292 -1.99 -10.96 5.58
CA ASN A 292 -2.01 -10.02 4.44
C ASN A 292 -1.33 -8.66 4.75
N ASN A 293 -0.31 -8.67 5.62
CA ASN A 293 0.19 -7.45 6.28
C ASN A 293 0.75 -6.40 5.30
N ASP A 294 1.29 -6.83 4.16
CA ASP A 294 1.88 -5.89 3.19
C ASP A 294 0.80 -5.02 2.55
N ALA A 295 -0.31 -5.62 2.11
CA ALA A 295 -1.44 -4.89 1.56
C ALA A 295 -2.11 -3.98 2.61
N GLU A 296 -2.33 -4.48 3.83
CA GLU A 296 -2.94 -3.69 4.92
C GLU A 296 -2.08 -2.45 5.25
N ARG A 297 -0.76 -2.63 5.35
CA ARG A 297 0.20 -1.54 5.62
C ARG A 297 0.20 -0.50 4.52
N ASP A 298 0.16 -0.94 3.27
CA ASP A 298 0.12 -0.07 2.10
C ASP A 298 -1.20 0.73 2.07
N LEU A 299 -2.36 0.10 2.26
CA LEU A 299 -3.67 0.80 2.32
C LEU A 299 -3.81 1.77 3.48
N ARG A 300 -3.16 1.51 4.62
CA ARG A 300 -3.21 2.40 5.78
C ARG A 300 -2.79 3.83 5.43
N MET A 301 -1.95 4.01 4.42
CA MET A 301 -1.51 5.32 3.94
C MET A 301 -2.64 6.11 3.27
N MET A 302 -3.52 5.45 2.53
CA MET A 302 -4.74 6.09 2.03
C MET A 302 -5.66 6.50 3.19
N LYS A 303 -5.83 5.64 4.21
CA LYS A 303 -6.61 6.00 5.41
C LYS A 303 -6.01 7.19 6.17
N CYS A 304 -4.68 7.26 6.27
CA CYS A 304 -3.98 8.40 6.87
C CYS A 304 -4.27 9.68 6.09
N LYS A 305 -4.10 9.65 4.76
CA LYS A 305 -4.42 10.78 3.88
C LYS A 305 -5.87 11.23 4.03
N GLN A 306 -6.83 10.30 4.11
CA GLN A 306 -8.23 10.63 4.35
C GLN A 306 -8.48 11.27 5.72
N LYS A 307 -7.83 10.82 6.78
CA LYS A 307 -7.96 11.44 8.11
C LYS A 307 -7.45 12.89 8.10
N ILE A 308 -6.41 13.19 7.31
CA ILE A 308 -5.80 14.51 7.25
C ILE A 308 -6.53 15.45 6.28
N SER A 309 -7.00 14.94 5.14
CA SER A 309 -7.53 15.77 4.04
C SER A 309 -8.98 15.45 3.65
N GLY A 310 -9.63 14.46 4.27
CA GLY A 310 -11.01 14.01 3.97
C GLY A 310 -11.14 13.18 2.70
N GLY A 311 -10.67 13.70 1.56
CA GLY A 311 -10.75 13.06 0.25
C GLY A 311 -10.06 13.87 -0.85
N PHE A 312 -10.32 13.50 -2.09
CA PHE A 312 -9.77 14.18 -3.26
C PHE A 312 -10.83 15.05 -3.94
N ARG A 313 -10.41 16.22 -4.43
CA ARG A 313 -11.29 17.12 -5.21
C ARG A 313 -11.48 16.64 -6.65
N THR A 314 -10.48 15.97 -7.22
CA THR A 314 -10.48 15.53 -8.64
C THR A 314 -10.01 14.07 -8.76
N ALA A 315 -10.42 13.40 -9.84
CA ALA A 315 -9.93 12.07 -10.18
C ALA A 315 -8.42 12.08 -10.44
N GLN A 316 -7.93 13.08 -11.18
CA GLN A 316 -6.50 13.24 -11.43
C GLN A 316 -5.67 13.30 -10.14
N GLY A 317 -6.12 14.03 -9.11
CA GLY A 317 -5.41 14.08 -7.83
C GLY A 317 -5.37 12.74 -7.11
N ALA A 318 -6.40 11.91 -7.28
CA ALA A 318 -6.42 10.56 -6.74
C ALA A 318 -5.45 9.63 -7.51
N GLU A 319 -5.41 9.71 -8.85
CA GLU A 319 -4.45 8.96 -9.68
C GLU A 319 -3.00 9.37 -9.39
N GLN A 320 -2.73 10.67 -9.24
CA GLN A 320 -1.44 11.19 -8.79
C GLN A 320 -1.03 10.57 -7.45
N PHE A 321 -1.95 10.50 -6.50
CA PHE A 321 -1.71 9.83 -5.23
C PHE A 321 -1.40 8.35 -5.42
N ALA A 322 -2.21 7.61 -6.17
CA ALA A 322 -2.01 6.18 -6.39
C ALA A 322 -0.63 5.89 -6.98
N ARG A 323 -0.25 6.58 -8.05
CA ARG A 323 1.03 6.37 -8.74
C ARG A 323 2.23 6.78 -7.88
N ILE A 324 2.24 8.00 -7.36
CA ILE A 324 3.37 8.52 -6.57
C ILE A 324 3.52 7.75 -5.26
N ARG A 325 2.42 7.41 -4.59
CA ARG A 325 2.47 6.60 -3.37
C ARG A 325 2.90 5.17 -3.67
N GLY A 326 2.47 4.59 -4.79
CA GLY A 326 2.91 3.29 -5.28
C GLY A 326 4.43 3.26 -5.45
N PHE A 327 4.99 4.25 -6.16
CA PHE A 327 6.43 4.45 -6.29
C PHE A 327 7.14 4.52 -4.93
N ILE A 328 6.71 5.41 -4.03
CA ILE A 328 7.34 5.56 -2.70
C ILE A 328 7.30 4.25 -1.89
N SER A 329 6.22 3.47 -2.00
CA SER A 329 6.11 2.20 -1.28
C SER A 329 7.05 1.14 -1.85
N THR A 330 7.10 1.02 -3.18
CA THR A 330 8.01 0.12 -3.88
C THR A 330 9.48 0.46 -3.58
N ILE A 331 9.88 1.73 -3.68
CA ILE A 331 11.23 2.18 -3.34
C ILE A 331 11.61 1.84 -1.89
N ARG A 332 10.68 2.04 -0.94
CA ARG A 332 10.90 1.64 0.46
C ARG A 332 11.09 0.13 0.61
N LYS A 333 10.27 -0.67 -0.07
CA LYS A 333 10.38 -2.15 -0.05
C LYS A 333 11.71 -2.65 -0.62
N GLN A 334 12.26 -1.91 -1.58
CA GLN A 334 13.57 -2.15 -2.19
C GLN A 334 14.74 -1.64 -1.34
N GLY A 335 14.49 -1.03 -0.17
CA GLY A 335 15.53 -0.47 0.70
C GLY A 335 16.24 0.77 0.12
N LEU A 336 15.65 1.40 -0.90
CA LEU A 336 16.21 2.56 -1.58
C LEU A 336 15.85 3.87 -0.85
N SER A 337 16.72 4.86 -0.99
CA SER A 337 16.51 6.21 -0.43
C SER A 337 15.32 6.89 -1.09
N ILE A 338 14.23 7.08 -0.34
CA ILE A 338 13.01 7.72 -0.86
C ILE A 338 13.30 9.12 -1.41
N ILE A 339 14.10 9.91 -0.70
CA ILE A 339 14.37 11.30 -1.10
C ILE A 339 15.16 11.34 -2.41
N SER A 340 16.18 10.48 -2.53
CA SER A 340 17.02 10.40 -3.73
C SER A 340 16.25 9.84 -4.92
N SER A 341 15.37 8.86 -4.69
CA SER A 341 14.51 8.31 -5.74
C SER A 341 13.42 9.29 -6.20
N ILE A 342 12.92 10.16 -5.33
CA ILE A 342 12.02 11.24 -5.76
C ILE A 342 12.80 12.29 -6.56
N GLN A 343 14.05 12.60 -6.18
CA GLN A 343 14.92 13.48 -6.96
C GLN A 343 15.17 12.96 -8.38
N SER A 344 15.41 11.66 -8.53
CA SER A 344 15.63 11.06 -9.84
C SER A 344 14.42 11.15 -10.80
N ILE A 345 13.22 11.41 -10.29
CA ILE A 345 12.04 11.69 -11.13
C ILE A 345 12.27 12.96 -11.95
N PHE A 346 12.85 14.00 -11.35
CA PHE A 346 13.01 15.31 -11.99
C PHE A 346 14.22 15.38 -12.91
N SER A 347 15.25 14.56 -12.66
CA SER A 347 16.39 14.39 -13.56
C SER A 347 16.18 13.30 -14.62
N GLY A 348 15.05 12.57 -14.59
CA GLY A 348 14.71 11.52 -15.56
C GLY A 348 15.48 10.21 -15.40
N THR A 349 16.13 9.99 -14.25
CA THR A 349 17.02 8.85 -13.97
C THR A 349 16.40 7.85 -12.98
N ILE A 350 15.11 7.56 -13.13
CA ILE A 350 14.37 6.69 -12.20
C ILE A 350 15.07 5.33 -12.06
N PRO A 351 15.30 4.83 -10.82
CA PRO A 351 15.98 3.56 -10.59
C PRO A 351 15.28 2.42 -11.32
N VAL A 352 16.06 1.63 -12.07
CA VAL A 352 15.58 0.35 -12.60
C VAL A 352 15.36 -0.59 -11.43
N LEU A 353 14.20 -1.21 -11.42
CA LEU A 353 13.80 -2.12 -10.38
C LEU A 353 14.61 -3.42 -10.48
N SER A 354 15.38 -3.74 -9.44
CA SER A 354 16.05 -5.04 -9.32
C SER A 354 15.11 -6.07 -8.67
N GLY A 355 15.01 -7.25 -9.28
CA GLY A 355 14.33 -8.40 -8.67
C GLY A 355 12.82 -8.24 -8.45
N ILE A 356 12.10 -7.55 -9.34
CA ILE A 356 10.64 -7.55 -9.36
C ILE A 356 10.12 -8.50 -10.43
#